data_AF-A0A235EV78-F1
#
_entry.id   AF-A0A235EV78-F1
#
_cell.length_a   1.000
_cell.length_b   1.000
_cell.length_c   1.000
_cell.angle_alpha   90.00
_cell.angle_beta   90.00
_cell.angle_gamma   90.00
#
_symmetry.space_group_name_H-M   'P 1'
#
loop_
_entity.id
_entity.type
_entity.pdbx_description
1 polymer ?
#
loop_
_entity_poly.entity_id
_entity_poly.type
_entity_poly.pdbx_seq_one_letter_code
_entity_poly.pdbx_strand_id
1 'polypeptide(L)' 'MKECRKTLGLNQSQFWSPLGVTQSGGSRYESGRSIPKAVQMLLHMAYGTEKQAQDLLGELRSEKG' A
#
# COMPACT_ATOMS: atom_id res chain seq x y z
N MET A 1 -4.10 -7.08 -1.71
CA MET A 1 -3.68 -6.70 -0.34
C MET A 1 -3.93 -7.78 0.70
N LYS A 2 -5.15 -8.33 0.81
CA LYS A 2 -5.44 -9.44 1.75
C LYS A 2 -4.46 -10.61 1.63
N GLU A 3 -4.17 -11.09 0.41
CA GLU A 3 -3.22 -12.21 0.22
C GLU A 3 -1.77 -11.80 0.51
N CYS A 4 -1.30 -10.63 0.06
CA CYS A 4 0.02 -10.08 0.42
C CYS A 4 0.21 -9.95 1.94
N ARG A 5 -0.80 -9.46 2.66
CA ARG A 5 -0.79 -9.39 4.12
C ARG A 5 -0.66 -10.77 4.75
N LYS A 6 -1.43 -11.75 4.26
CA LYS A 6 -1.39 -13.14 4.76
C LYS A 6 -0.03 -13.79 4.51
N THR A 7 0.59 -13.58 3.35
CA THR A 7 1.94 -14.11 3.06
C THR A 7 3.01 -13.54 3.98
N LEU A 8 2.81 -12.31 4.47
CA LEU A 8 3.68 -11.68 5.47
C LEU A 8 3.36 -12.10 6.92
N GLY A 9 2.30 -12.89 7.15
CA GLY A 9 1.88 -13.31 8.49
C GLY A 9 1.34 -12.17 9.37
N LEU A 10 0.93 -11.04 8.79
CA LEU A 10 0.52 -9.84 9.52
C LEU A 10 -0.99 -9.77 9.73
N ASN A 11 -1.40 -9.22 10.87
CA ASN A 11 -2.79 -8.80 11.07
C ASN A 11 -3.08 -7.46 10.37
N GLN A 12 -4.36 -7.06 10.31
CA GLN A 12 -4.76 -5.84 9.59
C GLN A 12 -4.11 -4.58 10.20
N SER A 13 -4.06 -4.44 11.53
CA SER A 13 -3.40 -3.29 12.16
C SER A 13 -1.92 -3.20 11.80
N GLN A 14 -1.19 -4.32 11.85
CA GLN A 14 0.25 -4.36 11.54
C GLN A 14 0.55 -4.02 10.08
N PHE A 15 -0.31 -4.45 9.16
CA PHE A 15 -0.12 -4.21 7.72
C PHE A 15 -0.53 -2.79 7.30
N TRP A 16 -1.58 -2.23 7.90
CA TRP A 16 -2.14 -0.95 7.46
C TRP A 16 -1.57 0.26 8.22
N SER A 17 -1.13 0.07 9.47
CA SER A 17 -0.59 1.14 10.32
C SER A 17 0.63 1.88 9.71
N PRO A 18 1.63 1.19 9.11
CA PRO A 18 2.77 1.87 8.48
C PRO A 18 2.38 2.81 7.33
N LEU A 19 1.19 2.60 6.74
CA LEU A 19 0.65 3.42 5.65
C LEU A 19 -0.28 4.55 6.15
N GLY A 20 -0.35 4.76 7.47
CA GLY A 20 -1.27 5.71 8.09
C GLY A 20 -2.75 5.29 8.00
N VAL A 21 -3.03 4.02 7.72
CA VAL A 21 -4.39 3.51 7.58
C VAL A 21 -4.82 2.78 8.85
N THR A 22 -5.98 3.14 9.40
CA THR A 22 -6.55 2.45 10.56
C THR A 22 -6.94 1.01 10.22
N GLN A 23 -7.01 0.13 11.21
CA GLN A 23 -7.44 -1.27 11.00
C GLN A 23 -8.83 -1.36 10.35
N SER A 24 -9.80 -0.54 10.78
CA SER A 24 -11.15 -0.52 10.20
C SER A 24 -11.15 0.02 8.76
N GLY A 25 -10.27 0.97 8.43
CA GLY A 25 -10.03 1.43 7.06
C GLY A 25 -9.46 0.32 6.18
N GLY A 26 -8.41 -0.37 6.67
CA GLY A 26 -7.80 -1.50 5.99
C GLY A 26 -8.75 -2.66 5.74
N SER A 27 -9.62 -2.96 6.72
CA SER A 27 -10.68 -3.97 6.57
C SER A 27 -11.61 -3.66 5.40
N ARG A 28 -12.05 -2.40 5.25
CA ARG A 28 -12.89 -1.98 4.11
C ARG A 28 -12.18 -2.18 2.77
N TYR A 29 -10.89 -1.87 2.70
CA TYR A 29 -10.08 -2.10 1.48
C TYR A 29 -9.97 -3.59 1.14
N GLU A 30 -9.75 -4.45 2.15
CA GLU A 30 -9.70 -5.90 1.95
C GLU A 30 -11.05 -6.52 1.56
N SER A 31 -12.16 -5.86 1.89
CA SER A 31 -13.52 -6.25 1.53
C SER A 31 -14.01 -5.67 0.19
N GLY A 32 -13.13 -5.03 -0.58
CA GLY A 32 -13.44 -4.58 -1.95
C GLY A 32 -13.74 -3.10 -2.11
N ARG A 33 -13.57 -2.28 -1.07
CA ARG A 33 -13.61 -0.81 -1.24
C ARG A 33 -12.42 -0.35 -2.09
N SER A 34 -12.68 0.58 -3.00
CA SER A 34 -11.61 1.25 -3.75
C SER A 34 -10.59 1.88 -2.81
N ILE A 35 -9.31 1.65 -3.11
CA ILE A 35 -8.16 2.17 -2.36
C ILE A 35 -7.76 3.50 -3.01
N PRO A 36 -7.62 4.61 -2.28
CA PRO A 36 -7.14 5.87 -2.85
C PRO A 36 -5.77 5.71 -3.52
N LYS A 37 -5.53 6.42 -4.65
CA LYS A 37 -4.27 6.35 -5.42
C LYS A 37 -3.04 6.52 -4.51
N ALA A 38 -3.06 7.50 -3.61
CA ALA A 38 -1.96 7.73 -2.66
C ALA A 38 -1.66 6.50 -1.78
N VAL A 39 -2.68 5.78 -1.31
CA VAL A 39 -2.49 4.57 -0.49
C VAL A 39 -1.96 3.42 -1.35
N GLN A 40 -2.39 3.30 -2.60
CA GLN A 40 -1.83 2.31 -3.55
C GLN A 40 -0.33 2.54 -3.76
N MET A 41 0.07 3.80 -3.93
CA MET A 41 1.48 4.18 -4.09
C MET A 41 2.30 3.84 -2.85
N LEU A 42 1.78 4.12 -1.65
CA LEU A 42 2.41 3.71 -0.39
C LEU A 42 2.53 2.19 -0.26
N LEU A 43 1.52 1.42 -0.72
CA LEU A 43 1.59 -0.04 -0.75
C LEU A 43 2.74 -0.54 -1.64
N HIS A 44 2.93 0.06 -2.81
CA HIS A 44 4.04 -0.28 -3.70
C HIS A 44 5.40 0.09 -3.10
N MET A 45 5.50 1.25 -2.45
CA MET A 45 6.76 1.65 -1.79
C MET A 45 7.08 0.80 -0.56
N ALA A 46 6.09 0.38 0.22
CA ALA A 46 6.31 -0.36 1.47
C ALA A 46 6.47 -1.88 1.30
N TYR A 47 5.76 -2.47 0.32
CA TYR A 47 5.66 -3.93 0.16
C TYR A 47 5.97 -4.42 -1.26
N GLY A 48 6.21 -3.51 -2.21
CA GLY A 48 6.68 -3.86 -3.54
C GLY A 48 8.15 -4.25 -3.55
N THR A 49 8.63 -4.71 -4.71
CA THR A 49 10.06 -4.89 -4.94
C THR A 49 10.78 -3.54 -4.97
N GLU A 50 12.08 -3.54 -4.67
CA GLU A 50 12.92 -2.33 -4.77
C GLU A 50 12.80 -1.67 -6.14
N LYS A 51 12.79 -2.47 -7.22
CA LYS A 51 12.60 -1.96 -8.59
C LYS A 51 11.27 -1.22 -8.74
N GLN A 52 10.16 -1.80 -8.27
CA GLN A 52 8.85 -1.15 -8.34
C GLN A 52 8.81 0.15 -7.54
N ALA A 53 9.45 0.17 -6.37
CA ALA A 53 9.53 1.39 -5.55
C ALA A 53 10.35 2.48 -6.27
N GLN A 54 11.49 2.15 -6.88
CA GLN A 54 12.31 3.07 -7.63
C GLN A 54 11.61 3.59 -8.90
N ASP A 55 10.96 2.71 -9.66
CA ASP A 55 10.20 3.09 -10.86
C ASP A 55 9.08 4.08 -10.49
N LEU A 56 8.29 3.77 -9.46
CA LEU A 56 7.22 4.65 -8.97
C LEU A 56 7.76 5.99 -8.45
N LEU A 57 8.89 5.98 -7.74
CA LEU A 57 9.54 7.20 -7.27
C LEU A 57 10.06 8.06 -8.44
N GLY A 58 10.56 7.42 -9.49
CA GLY A 58 10.96 8.06 -10.74
C GLY A 58 9.77 8.75 -11.41
N GLU A 59 8.65 8.03 -11.57
CA GLU A 59 7.41 8.56 -12.12
C GLU A 59 6.93 9.80 -11.35
N LEU A 60 6.85 9.70 -10.02
CA LEU A 60 6.47 10.80 -9.12
C LEU A 60 7.33 12.04 -9.26
N ARG A 61 8.64 11.87 -9.44
CA ARG A 61 9.59 12.98 -9.63
C ARG A 61 9.52 13.56 -11.04
N SER A 62 9.08 12.76 -12.01
CA SER A 62 8.97 13.14 -13.42
C SER A 62 7.64 13.82 -13.76
N GLU A 63 6.60 13.65 -12.93
CA GLU A 63 5.39 14.48 -12.95
C GLU A 63 5.81 15.93 -12.63
N LYS A 64 6.20 16.66 -13.69
CA LYS A 64 6.25 18.12 -13.67
C LYS A 64 4.82 18.59 -13.41
N GLY A 65 4.61 19.28 -12.29
CA GLY A 65 3.45 20.12 -12.09
C GLY A 65 3.35 21.20 -13.17
#